data_AF-A0A3M2CMZ8-F1
#
_entry.id   AF-A0A3M2CMZ8-F1
#
_cell.length_a   1.000
_cell.length_b   1.000
_cell.length_c   1.000
_cell.angle_alpha   90.00
_cell.angle_beta   90.00
_cell.angle_gamma   90.00
#
_symmetry.space_group_name_H-M   'P 1'
#
loop_
_entity.id
_entity.type
_entity.pdbx_description
1 polymer ?
#
loop_
_entity_poly.entity_id
_entity_poly.type
_entity_poly.pdbx_seq_one_letter_code
_entity_poly.pdbx_strand_id
1 'polypeptide(L)'
;MLMGLFMAAGLYFVETGKMPLEQLLGDPASELAGYRGSFADAFRTRFFQTAKFQLQYGPLFLPALWGTMALGMGLTRSGILTGERSTRFHVTFGLSMLLLGSVLTVIGYLACYSLDLVTPPAFVWQAFAQFLGIPLSLGYSQLVVLACRSRAMRGPVKGLANVGRMALTNYLSQTLICTTIFYGYGLGRFGTIDFPALYGIVLAVWIFNLAFSALWLRWFPYGPFEWLWRQITYLGIRTV
;
A
#
# COMPACT_ATOMS: atom_id res chain seq x y z
N MET A 1 11.17 -10.39 -23.50
CA MET A 1 11.15 -9.92 -24.90
C MET A 1 9.90 -9.11 -25.23
N LEU A 2 8.68 -9.56 -24.90
CA LEU A 2 7.45 -8.73 -25.03
C LEU A 2 7.38 -7.53 -24.07
N MET A 3 8.05 -7.61 -22.92
CA MET A 3 8.15 -6.57 -21.89
C MET A 3 8.78 -5.24 -22.36
N GLY A 4 9.84 -5.31 -23.17
CA GLY A 4 10.48 -4.10 -23.72
C GLY A 4 9.63 -3.43 -24.81
N LEU A 5 8.82 -4.22 -25.52
CA LEU A 5 7.97 -3.73 -26.60
C LEU A 5 6.79 -2.90 -26.09
N PHE A 6 6.21 -3.26 -24.94
CA PHE A 6 5.12 -2.50 -24.32
C PHE A 6 5.61 -1.26 -23.57
N MET A 7 6.79 -1.31 -22.98
CA MET A 7 7.43 -0.16 -22.34
C MET A 7 7.87 0.86 -23.41
N ALA A 8 8.46 0.38 -24.52
CA ALA A 8 8.76 1.19 -25.69
C ALA A 8 7.50 1.74 -26.37
N ALA A 9 6.40 0.96 -26.45
CA ALA A 9 5.14 1.46 -26.99
C ALA A 9 4.51 2.56 -26.10
N GLY A 10 4.50 2.38 -24.78
CA GLY A 10 3.99 3.38 -23.83
C GLY A 10 4.78 4.69 -23.85
N LEU A 11 6.11 4.60 -23.91
CA LEU A 11 7.01 5.76 -24.10
C LEU A 11 6.85 6.38 -25.49
N TYR A 12 6.73 5.56 -26.55
CA TYR A 12 6.51 6.01 -27.92
C TYR A 12 5.19 6.76 -28.10
N PHE A 13 4.09 6.34 -27.46
CA PHE A 13 2.80 7.05 -27.54
C PHE A 13 2.81 8.41 -26.83
N VAL A 14 3.63 8.55 -25.78
CA VAL A 14 3.84 9.81 -25.04
C VAL A 14 4.80 10.73 -25.80
N GLU A 15 5.92 10.21 -26.33
CA GLU A 15 6.90 10.97 -27.13
C GLU A 15 6.33 11.43 -28.49
N THR A 16 5.44 10.64 -29.11
CA THR A 16 4.83 11.00 -30.40
C THR A 16 3.63 11.94 -30.29
N GLY A 17 3.26 12.40 -29.09
CA GLY A 17 2.13 13.31 -28.87
C GLY A 17 0.75 12.71 -29.18
N LYS A 18 0.67 11.40 -29.39
CA LYS A 18 -0.58 10.67 -29.70
C LYS A 18 -1.45 10.45 -28.48
N MET A 19 -0.89 10.65 -27.28
CA MET A 19 -1.63 10.70 -26.01
C MET A 19 -1.12 11.91 -25.22
N PRO A 20 -1.88 13.03 -25.16
CA PRO A 20 -1.47 14.17 -24.36
C PRO A 20 -1.32 13.78 -22.88
N LEU A 21 -0.34 14.37 -22.19
CA LEU A 21 -0.05 14.10 -20.78
C LEU A 21 -1.30 14.29 -19.89
N GLU A 22 -2.19 15.20 -20.29
CA GLU A 22 -3.51 15.47 -19.68
C GLU A 22 -4.45 14.25 -19.71
N GLN A 23 -4.40 13.42 -20.76
CA GLN A 23 -5.17 12.17 -20.88
C GLN A 23 -4.60 11.03 -20.03
N LEU A 24 -3.32 11.12 -19.67
CA LEU A 24 -2.62 10.16 -18.81
C LEU A 24 -2.77 10.52 -17.32
N LEU A 25 -2.72 11.81 -17.01
CA LEU A 25 -2.82 12.34 -15.63
C LEU A 25 -4.26 12.57 -15.16
N GLY A 26 -5.23 12.64 -16.08
CA GLY A 26 -6.57 13.14 -15.77
C GLY A 26 -6.55 14.66 -15.66
N ASP A 27 -7.63 15.33 -16.08
CA ASP A 27 -7.75 16.78 -15.88
C ASP A 27 -7.96 17.06 -14.38
N PRO A 28 -7.03 17.76 -13.69
CA PRO A 28 -7.14 18.03 -12.26
C PRO A 28 -8.42 18.80 -11.90
N ALA A 29 -8.94 19.64 -12.81
CA ALA A 29 -10.19 20.35 -12.58
C ALA A 29 -11.39 19.39 -12.63
N SER A 30 -11.41 18.45 -13.59
CA SER A 30 -12.42 17.39 -13.67
C SER A 30 -12.38 16.45 -12.46
N GLU A 31 -11.20 16.14 -11.93
CA GLU A 31 -11.05 15.33 -10.71
C GLU A 31 -11.57 16.06 -9.49
N LEU A 32 -11.19 17.33 -9.32
CA LEU A 32 -11.63 18.15 -8.21
C LEU A 32 -13.16 18.31 -8.21
N ALA A 33 -13.75 18.54 -9.38
CA ALA A 33 -15.20 18.61 -9.56
C ALA A 33 -15.88 17.28 -9.22
N GLY A 34 -15.32 16.15 -9.69
CA GLY A 34 -15.84 14.81 -9.39
C GLY A 34 -15.81 14.48 -7.91
N TYR A 35 -14.68 14.73 -7.22
CA TYR A 35 -14.53 14.43 -5.80
C TYR A 35 -15.31 15.38 -4.88
N ARG A 36 -15.58 16.61 -5.29
CA ARG A 36 -16.43 17.57 -4.56
C ARG A 36 -17.91 17.49 -4.94
N GLY A 37 -18.26 16.69 -5.95
CA GLY A 37 -19.63 16.46 -6.38
C GLY A 37 -20.39 15.45 -5.49
N SER A 38 -21.46 14.91 -6.05
CA SER A 38 -22.26 13.87 -5.39
C SER A 38 -21.49 12.54 -5.30
N PHE A 39 -22.03 11.57 -4.54
CA PHE A 39 -21.50 10.21 -4.56
C PHE A 39 -21.40 9.63 -5.97
N ALA A 40 -22.41 9.89 -6.83
CA ALA A 40 -22.43 9.39 -8.20
C ALA A 40 -21.30 10.00 -9.05
N ASP A 41 -20.99 11.28 -8.83
CA ASP A 41 -19.90 11.97 -9.54
C ASP A 41 -18.55 11.40 -9.12
N ALA A 42 -18.30 11.30 -7.81
CA ALA A 42 -17.08 10.70 -7.27
C ALA A 42 -16.91 9.23 -7.72
N PHE A 43 -18.00 8.46 -7.74
CA PHE A 43 -17.99 7.07 -8.21
C PHE A 43 -17.65 6.99 -9.70
N ARG A 44 -18.27 7.80 -10.56
CA ARG A 44 -17.99 7.80 -12.02
C ARG A 44 -16.54 8.18 -12.30
N THR A 45 -16.03 9.24 -11.68
CA THR A 45 -14.63 9.66 -11.80
C THR A 45 -13.70 8.53 -11.40
N ARG A 46 -13.93 7.91 -10.23
CA ARG A 46 -13.13 6.79 -9.74
C ARG A 46 -13.21 5.54 -10.60
N PHE A 47 -14.40 5.17 -11.07
CA PHE A 47 -14.64 3.92 -11.78
C PHE A 47 -13.81 3.86 -13.06
N PHE A 48 -13.88 4.89 -13.91
CA PHE A 48 -13.13 4.88 -15.18
C PHE A 48 -11.63 4.97 -14.98
N GLN A 49 -11.16 5.80 -14.03
CA GLN A 49 -9.75 5.91 -13.69
C GLN A 49 -9.19 4.58 -13.17
N THR A 50 -9.90 3.97 -12.23
CA THR A 50 -9.50 2.70 -11.62
C THR A 50 -9.57 1.58 -12.64
N ALA A 51 -10.63 1.49 -13.45
CA ALA A 51 -10.77 0.48 -14.48
C ALA A 51 -9.64 0.58 -15.52
N LYS A 52 -9.36 1.79 -16.03
CA LYS A 52 -8.22 2.03 -16.93
C LYS A 52 -6.91 1.60 -16.29
N PHE A 53 -6.66 2.01 -15.05
CA PHE A 53 -5.42 1.68 -14.35
C PHE A 53 -5.27 0.16 -14.14
N GLN A 54 -6.32 -0.53 -13.68
CA GLN A 54 -6.28 -1.95 -13.38
C GLN A 54 -6.22 -2.82 -14.63
N LEU A 55 -6.94 -2.46 -15.70
CA LEU A 55 -6.91 -3.22 -16.95
C LEU A 55 -5.60 -3.01 -17.72
N GLN A 56 -5.04 -1.79 -17.68
CA GLN A 56 -3.83 -1.46 -18.42
C GLN A 56 -2.54 -1.81 -17.65
N TYR A 57 -2.48 -1.50 -16.36
CA TYR A 57 -1.26 -1.67 -15.55
C TYR A 57 -1.36 -2.81 -14.53
N GLY A 58 -2.56 -3.24 -14.11
CA GLY A 58 -2.74 -4.33 -13.15
C GLY A 58 -1.96 -5.61 -13.52
N PRO A 59 -2.06 -6.12 -14.77
CA PRO A 59 -1.29 -7.29 -15.20
C PRO A 59 0.23 -7.14 -15.09
N LEU A 60 0.76 -5.91 -15.19
CA LEU A 60 2.20 -5.62 -15.04
C LEU A 60 2.69 -5.89 -13.61
N PHE A 61 1.83 -5.68 -12.61
CA PHE A 61 2.18 -5.84 -11.19
C PHE A 61 2.00 -7.28 -10.69
N LEU A 62 1.27 -8.14 -11.40
CA LEU A 62 0.99 -9.52 -10.96
C LEU A 62 2.25 -10.36 -10.71
N PRO A 63 3.29 -10.36 -11.59
CA PRO A 63 4.51 -11.11 -11.32
C PRO A 63 5.25 -10.63 -10.07
N ALA A 64 5.31 -9.32 -9.84
CA ALA A 64 5.92 -8.75 -8.64
C ALA A 64 5.11 -9.10 -7.38
N LEU A 65 3.78 -9.03 -7.46
CA LEU A 65 2.88 -9.42 -6.38
C LEU A 65 3.07 -10.90 -6.01
N TRP A 66 2.98 -11.82 -6.98
CA TRP A 66 3.17 -13.25 -6.71
C TRP A 66 4.58 -13.59 -6.31
N GLY A 67 5.59 -12.94 -6.90
CA GLY A 67 7.00 -13.11 -6.54
C GLY A 67 7.27 -12.72 -5.09
N THR A 68 6.75 -11.59 -4.64
CA THR A 68 6.89 -11.15 -3.24
C THR A 68 6.08 -12.00 -2.27
N MET A 69 4.88 -12.49 -2.68
CA MET A 69 4.14 -13.48 -1.89
C MET A 69 4.92 -14.80 -1.75
N ALA A 70 5.47 -15.32 -2.84
CA ALA A 70 6.28 -16.54 -2.84
C ALA A 70 7.55 -16.37 -2.00
N LEU A 71 8.22 -15.21 -2.10
CA LEU A 71 9.34 -14.85 -1.24
C LEU A 71 8.94 -14.86 0.24
N GLY A 72 7.83 -14.22 0.60
CA GLY A 72 7.31 -14.21 1.97
C GLY A 72 7.00 -15.62 2.49
N MET A 73 6.40 -16.48 1.67
CA MET A 73 6.16 -17.89 2.01
C MET A 73 7.48 -18.64 2.24
N GLY A 74 8.47 -18.45 1.36
CA GLY A 74 9.80 -19.06 1.50
C GLY A 74 10.52 -18.61 2.77
N LEU A 75 10.47 -17.33 3.10
CA LEU A 75 11.05 -16.76 4.32
C LEU A 75 10.34 -17.21 5.60
N THR A 76 9.03 -17.46 5.52
CA THR A 76 8.27 -18.05 6.63
C THR A 76 8.68 -19.50 6.85
N ARG A 77 8.72 -20.31 5.78
CA ARG A 77 9.12 -21.72 5.85
C ARG A 77 10.57 -21.94 6.28
N SER A 78 11.46 -20.97 6.03
CA SER A 78 12.87 -21.04 6.44
C SER A 78 13.12 -20.62 7.89
N GLY A 79 12.07 -20.23 8.62
CA GLY A 79 12.14 -19.81 10.02
C GLY A 79 12.53 -18.34 10.21
N ILE A 80 12.69 -17.57 9.12
CA ILE A 80 13.15 -16.17 9.18
C ILE A 80 12.02 -15.26 9.67
N LEU A 81 10.82 -15.35 9.09
CA LEU A 81 9.70 -14.50 9.52
C LEU A 81 9.01 -15.00 10.80
N THR A 82 9.16 -16.28 11.14
CA THR A 82 8.67 -16.84 12.41
C THR A 82 9.59 -16.52 13.59
N GLY A 83 10.80 -16.02 13.33
CA GLY A 83 11.76 -15.63 14.37
C GLY A 83 12.52 -16.80 15.01
N GLU A 84 12.51 -17.97 14.37
CA GLU A 84 13.20 -19.19 14.84
C GLU A 84 14.72 -19.10 14.72
N ARG A 85 15.25 -18.19 13.90
CA ARG A 85 16.68 -17.95 13.75
C ARG A 85 17.26 -17.21 14.96
N SER A 86 18.59 -17.21 15.08
CA SER A 86 19.29 -16.54 16.17
C SER A 86 19.11 -15.02 16.12
N THR A 87 19.14 -14.35 17.28
CA THR A 87 19.06 -12.87 17.34
C THR A 87 20.15 -12.20 16.52
N ARG A 88 21.38 -12.76 16.55
CA ARG A 88 22.51 -12.27 15.75
C ARG A 88 22.18 -12.29 14.26
N PHE A 89 21.57 -13.37 13.77
CA PHE A 89 21.14 -13.47 12.38
C PHE A 89 20.15 -12.36 12.01
N HIS A 90 19.09 -12.14 12.80
CA HIS A 90 18.10 -11.10 12.50
C HIS A 90 18.70 -9.70 12.50
N VAL A 91 19.61 -9.41 13.43
CA VAL A 91 20.31 -8.12 13.50
C VAL A 91 21.22 -7.95 12.28
N THR A 92 22.09 -8.92 11.99
CA THR A 92 23.03 -8.79 10.86
C THR A 92 22.31 -8.78 9.53
N PHE A 93 21.39 -9.71 9.30
CA PHE A 93 20.60 -9.77 8.07
C PHE A 93 19.73 -8.52 7.90
N GLY A 94 19.06 -8.09 8.97
CA GLY A 94 18.24 -6.87 8.97
C GLY A 94 19.05 -5.63 8.61
N LEU A 95 20.18 -5.40 9.30
CA LEU A 95 21.06 -4.25 9.03
C LEU A 95 21.68 -4.31 7.62
N SER A 96 22.12 -5.49 7.17
CA SER A 96 22.65 -5.66 5.81
C SER A 96 21.59 -5.35 4.75
N MET A 97 20.35 -5.80 4.94
CA MET A 97 19.25 -5.54 4.01
C MET A 97 18.78 -4.08 4.03
N LEU A 98 18.74 -3.44 5.21
CA LEU A 98 18.47 -2.01 5.33
C LEU A 98 19.54 -1.17 4.63
N LEU A 99 20.81 -1.48 4.85
CA LEU A 99 21.92 -0.79 4.21
C LEU A 99 21.88 -0.99 2.69
N LEU A 100 21.77 -2.25 2.23
CA LEU A 100 21.67 -2.58 0.82
C LEU A 100 20.49 -1.86 0.16
N GLY A 101 19.29 -1.94 0.75
CA GLY A 101 18.10 -1.29 0.22
C GLY A 101 18.24 0.23 0.16
N SER A 102 18.80 0.84 1.20
CA SER A 102 19.02 2.30 1.23
C SER A 102 20.03 2.75 0.18
N VAL A 103 21.17 2.05 0.06
CA VAL A 103 22.20 2.34 -0.94
C VAL A 103 21.66 2.17 -2.34
N LEU A 104 20.97 1.07 -2.63
CA LEU A 104 20.36 0.81 -3.94
C LEU A 104 19.29 1.85 -4.29
N THR A 105 18.49 2.28 -3.32
CA THR A 105 17.47 3.32 -3.51
C THR A 105 18.12 4.67 -3.85
N VAL A 106 19.15 5.07 -3.10
CA VAL A 106 19.87 6.34 -3.37
C VAL A 106 20.55 6.30 -4.73
N ILE A 107 21.28 5.22 -5.06
CA ILE A 107 21.93 5.06 -6.36
C ILE A 107 20.90 5.07 -7.49
N GLY A 108 19.80 4.32 -7.34
CA GLY A 108 18.74 4.27 -8.35
C GLY A 108 18.09 5.64 -8.56
N TYR A 109 17.86 6.39 -7.49
CA TYR A 109 17.29 7.73 -7.56
C TYR A 109 18.25 8.69 -8.27
N LEU A 110 19.51 8.72 -7.86
CA LEU A 110 20.54 9.57 -8.46
C LEU A 110 20.77 9.23 -9.93
N ALA A 111 20.76 7.95 -10.30
CA ALA A 111 20.88 7.51 -11.68
C ALA A 111 19.69 7.98 -12.52
N CYS A 112 18.45 7.78 -12.03
CA CYS A 112 17.27 8.29 -12.73
C CYS A 112 17.32 9.82 -12.84
N TYR A 113 17.76 10.51 -11.79
CA TYR A 113 17.87 11.97 -11.79
C TYR A 113 18.91 12.46 -12.79
N SER A 114 20.09 11.84 -12.85
CA SER A 114 21.16 12.19 -13.80
C SER A 114 20.81 11.94 -15.26
N LEU A 115 19.80 11.10 -15.52
CA LEU A 115 19.32 10.75 -16.85
C LEU A 115 18.02 11.50 -17.20
N ASP A 116 17.60 12.48 -16.39
CA ASP A 116 16.34 13.22 -16.52
C ASP A 116 15.09 12.33 -16.53
N LEU A 117 15.17 11.14 -15.91
CA LEU A 117 14.07 10.15 -15.85
C LEU A 117 13.16 10.34 -14.63
N VAL A 118 13.45 11.30 -13.74
CA VAL A 118 12.64 11.58 -12.54
C VAL A 118 11.52 12.60 -12.83
N THR A 119 11.69 13.45 -13.84
CA THR A 119 10.76 14.56 -14.14
C THR A 119 10.84 15.00 -15.61
N PRO A 120 9.72 14.99 -16.35
CA PRO A 120 8.80 13.88 -16.58
C PRO A 120 9.42 12.88 -17.59
N PRO A 121 9.29 11.55 -17.38
CA PRO A 121 8.20 10.90 -16.65
C PRO A 121 8.63 10.11 -15.38
N ALA A 122 8.07 10.48 -14.22
CA ALA A 122 8.26 9.84 -12.90
C ALA A 122 7.89 8.33 -12.82
N PHE A 123 7.31 7.76 -13.88
CA PHE A 123 6.95 6.36 -13.99
C PHE A 123 8.16 5.42 -13.95
N VAL A 124 9.30 5.84 -14.51
CA VAL A 124 10.51 5.01 -14.55
C VAL A 124 11.03 4.78 -13.13
N TRP A 125 11.18 5.85 -12.36
CA TRP A 125 11.54 5.76 -10.94
C TRP A 125 10.54 4.90 -10.16
N GLN A 126 9.24 5.11 -10.37
CA GLN A 126 8.21 4.34 -9.67
C GLN A 126 8.31 2.83 -9.95
N ALA A 127 8.62 2.44 -11.19
CA ALA A 127 8.82 1.04 -11.54
C ALA A 127 10.06 0.44 -10.86
N PHE A 128 11.19 1.16 -10.85
CA PHE A 128 12.41 0.70 -10.17
C PHE A 128 12.23 0.63 -8.65
N ALA A 129 11.62 1.65 -8.05
CA ALA A 129 11.44 1.75 -6.60
C ALA A 129 10.70 0.52 -6.00
N GLN A 130 9.78 -0.09 -6.74
CA GLN A 130 9.07 -1.31 -6.30
C GLN A 130 10.02 -2.49 -6.06
N PHE A 131 11.04 -2.66 -6.92
CA PHE A 131 12.02 -3.73 -6.79
C PHE A 131 13.14 -3.37 -5.81
N LEU A 132 13.59 -2.11 -5.83
CA LEU A 132 14.62 -1.61 -4.91
C LEU A 132 14.13 -1.58 -3.46
N GLY A 133 12.82 -1.49 -3.25
CA GLY A 133 12.19 -1.58 -1.94
C GLY A 133 12.20 -2.99 -1.32
N ILE A 134 12.48 -4.05 -2.08
CA ILE A 134 12.45 -5.43 -1.56
C ILE A 134 13.49 -5.63 -0.45
N PRO A 135 14.79 -5.35 -0.64
CA PRO A 135 15.77 -5.44 0.46
C PRO A 135 15.38 -4.59 1.66
N LEU A 136 14.88 -3.37 1.45
CA LEU A 136 14.46 -2.50 2.55
C LEU A 136 13.30 -3.12 3.35
N SER A 137 12.31 -3.70 2.66
CA SER A 137 11.19 -4.41 3.29
C SER A 137 11.65 -5.63 4.09
N LEU A 138 12.66 -6.37 3.60
CA LEU A 138 13.28 -7.48 4.32
C LEU A 138 13.97 -6.96 5.59
N GLY A 139 14.70 -5.85 5.50
CA GLY A 139 15.28 -5.16 6.63
C GLY A 139 14.25 -4.78 7.70
N TYR A 140 13.19 -4.08 7.32
CA TYR A 140 12.10 -3.72 8.22
C TYR A 140 11.40 -4.93 8.83
N SER A 141 11.19 -6.01 8.08
CA SER A 141 10.59 -7.24 8.61
C SER A 141 11.41 -7.84 9.75
N GLN A 142 12.74 -7.75 9.70
CA GLN A 142 13.59 -8.23 10.79
C GLN A 142 13.48 -7.35 12.04
N LEU A 143 13.33 -6.03 11.87
CA LEU A 143 13.06 -5.13 13.00
C LEU A 143 11.73 -5.48 13.68
N VAL A 144 10.70 -5.83 12.89
CA VAL A 144 9.42 -6.29 13.44
C VAL A 144 9.59 -7.60 14.20
N VAL A 145 10.32 -8.59 13.66
CA VAL A 145 10.61 -9.85 14.35
C VAL A 145 11.34 -9.60 15.68
N LEU A 146 12.36 -8.74 15.68
CA LEU A 146 13.10 -8.35 16.90
C LEU A 146 12.19 -7.63 17.90
N ALA A 147 11.31 -6.74 17.44
CA ALA A 147 10.32 -6.09 18.29
C ALA A 147 9.36 -7.10 18.93
N CYS A 148 8.88 -8.09 18.16
CA CYS A 148 8.02 -9.18 18.68
C CYS A 148 8.73 -10.03 19.75
N ARG A 149 10.05 -10.16 19.68
CA ARG A 149 10.87 -10.88 20.68
C ARG A 149 11.23 -10.03 21.91
N SER A 150 11.09 -8.71 21.82
CA SER A 150 11.48 -7.78 22.89
C SER A 150 10.40 -7.66 23.95
N ARG A 151 10.77 -7.90 25.22
CA ARG A 151 9.86 -7.72 26.36
C ARG A 151 9.37 -6.27 26.49
N ALA A 152 10.22 -5.29 26.19
CA ALA A 152 9.87 -3.87 26.24
C ALA A 152 8.80 -3.48 25.21
N MET A 153 8.75 -4.19 24.07
CA MET A 153 7.83 -3.89 22.98
C MET A 153 6.52 -4.67 23.04
N ARG A 154 6.29 -5.48 24.09
CA ARG A 154 5.10 -6.35 24.20
C ARG A 154 3.78 -5.57 24.13
N GLY A 155 3.71 -4.38 24.74
CA GLY A 155 2.52 -3.51 24.70
C GLY A 155 2.23 -3.00 23.28
N PRO A 156 3.16 -2.24 22.66
CA PRO A 156 3.00 -1.76 21.29
C PRO A 156 2.73 -2.88 20.28
N VAL A 157 3.46 -3.99 20.34
CA VAL A 157 3.26 -5.14 19.46
C VAL A 157 1.86 -5.73 19.63
N LYS A 158 1.34 -5.83 20.86
CA LYS A 158 -0.04 -6.28 21.11
C LYS A 158 -1.07 -5.33 20.50
N GLY A 159 -0.86 -4.01 20.60
CA GLY A 159 -1.72 -3.01 19.97
C GLY A 159 -1.77 -3.15 18.45
N LEU A 160 -0.60 -3.26 17.82
CA LEU A 160 -0.48 -3.48 16.38
C LEU A 160 -1.07 -4.84 15.95
N ALA A 161 -0.90 -5.89 16.75
CA ALA A 161 -1.49 -7.19 16.49
C ALA A 161 -3.03 -7.15 16.50
N ASN A 162 -3.64 -6.36 17.39
CA ASN A 162 -5.09 -6.15 17.40
C ASN A 162 -5.56 -5.47 16.11
N VAL A 163 -4.85 -4.43 15.65
CA VAL A 163 -5.14 -3.76 14.37
C VAL A 163 -5.02 -4.73 13.20
N GLY A 164 -3.97 -5.55 13.18
CA GLY A 164 -3.76 -6.57 12.13
C GLY A 164 -4.84 -7.65 12.10
N ARG A 165 -5.38 -8.05 13.26
CA ARG A 165 -6.53 -8.98 13.34
C ARG A 165 -7.83 -8.40 12.80
N MET A 166 -7.92 -7.08 12.66
CA MET A 166 -9.06 -6.34 12.15
C MET A 166 -8.71 -5.56 10.86
N ALA A 167 -7.79 -6.09 10.05
CA ALA A 167 -7.25 -5.39 8.88
C ALA A 167 -8.34 -4.95 7.87
N LEU A 168 -9.32 -5.79 7.56
CA LEU A 168 -10.41 -5.47 6.64
C LEU A 168 -11.37 -4.45 7.25
N THR A 169 -11.74 -4.62 8.52
CA THR A 169 -12.58 -3.65 9.24
C THR A 169 -11.90 -2.29 9.30
N ASN A 170 -10.62 -2.24 9.64
CA ASN A 170 -9.86 -0.99 9.76
C ASN A 170 -9.67 -0.32 8.41
N TYR A 171 -9.42 -1.09 7.34
CA TYR A 171 -9.38 -0.57 5.97
C TYR A 171 -10.71 0.11 5.60
N LEU A 172 -11.84 -0.57 5.80
CA LEU A 172 -13.15 -0.03 5.49
C LEU A 172 -13.50 1.18 6.37
N SER A 173 -13.15 1.13 7.65
CA SER A 173 -13.38 2.24 8.58
C SER A 173 -12.58 3.47 8.16
N GLN A 174 -11.30 3.30 7.81
CA GLN A 174 -10.49 4.38 7.28
C GLN A 174 -11.05 4.93 5.96
N THR A 175 -11.50 4.06 5.04
CA THR A 175 -12.15 4.49 3.81
C THR A 175 -13.38 5.35 4.13
N LEU A 176 -14.29 4.87 4.97
CA LEU A 176 -15.50 5.60 5.35
C LEU A 176 -15.19 6.94 6.01
N ILE A 177 -14.23 6.98 6.95
CA ILE A 177 -13.81 8.22 7.60
C ILE A 177 -13.24 9.20 6.58
N CYS A 178 -12.27 8.77 5.77
CA CYS A 178 -11.60 9.65 4.82
C CYS A 178 -12.55 10.13 3.72
N THR A 179 -13.39 9.26 3.15
CA THR A 179 -14.31 9.69 2.10
C THR A 179 -15.42 10.57 2.66
N THR A 180 -15.85 10.37 3.91
CA THR A 180 -16.78 11.29 4.59
C THR A 180 -16.13 12.65 4.83
N ILE A 181 -14.85 12.72 5.21
CA ILE A 181 -14.16 14.00 5.43
C ILE A 181 -13.91 14.73 4.10
N PHE A 182 -13.40 14.02 3.10
CA PHE A 182 -12.88 14.67 1.89
C PHE A 182 -13.92 14.78 0.77
N TYR A 183 -14.76 13.78 0.54
CA TYR A 183 -15.64 13.80 -0.63
C TYR A 183 -16.86 14.71 -0.43
N GLY A 184 -17.40 15.22 -1.54
CA GLY A 184 -18.49 16.20 -1.56
C GLY A 184 -19.79 15.72 -0.91
N TYR A 185 -20.05 14.41 -0.91
CA TYR A 185 -21.21 13.83 -0.22
C TYR A 185 -21.10 13.84 1.32
N GLY A 186 -19.92 14.13 1.86
CA GLY A 186 -19.68 14.25 3.30
C GLY A 186 -19.39 15.69 3.70
N LEU A 187 -18.15 16.00 4.06
CA LEU A 187 -17.70 17.35 4.46
C LEU A 187 -17.03 18.13 3.33
N GLY A 188 -16.80 17.52 2.16
CA GLY A 188 -16.33 18.20 0.95
C GLY A 188 -14.93 18.83 1.03
N ARG A 189 -14.04 18.34 1.91
CA ARG A 189 -12.71 18.92 2.14
C ARG A 189 -11.62 18.49 1.13
N PHE A 190 -12.01 17.89 0.01
CA PHE A 190 -11.05 17.42 -1.00
C PHE A 190 -10.21 18.59 -1.54
N GLY A 191 -8.89 18.48 -1.44
CA GLY A 191 -7.94 19.49 -1.92
C GLY A 191 -8.00 20.84 -1.17
N THR A 192 -8.63 20.92 0.00
CA THR A 192 -8.72 22.16 0.79
C THR A 192 -7.84 22.18 2.04
N ILE A 193 -7.36 21.02 2.48
CA ILE A 193 -6.58 20.87 3.71
C ILE A 193 -5.10 20.82 3.33
N ASP A 194 -4.27 21.59 4.04
CA ASP A 194 -2.83 21.62 3.86
C ASP A 194 -2.15 20.38 4.45
N PHE A 195 -0.89 20.14 4.06
CA PHE A 195 -0.15 18.95 4.48
C PHE A 195 -0.03 18.78 6.01
N PRO A 196 0.28 19.82 6.81
CA PRO A 196 0.34 19.69 8.26
C PRO A 196 -0.99 19.21 8.89
N ALA A 197 -2.12 19.80 8.51
CA ALA A 197 -3.42 19.37 9.05
C ALA A 197 -3.82 17.96 8.56
N LEU A 198 -3.42 17.58 7.34
CA LEU A 198 -3.60 16.20 6.85
C LEU A 198 -2.88 15.17 7.73
N TYR A 199 -1.66 15.45 8.18
CA TYR A 199 -0.96 14.56 9.13
C TYR A 199 -1.73 14.44 10.46
N GLY A 200 -2.38 15.51 10.92
CA GLY A 200 -3.27 15.46 12.09
C GLY A 200 -4.44 14.51 11.91
N ILE A 201 -5.09 14.52 10.73
CA ILE A 201 -6.18 13.59 10.40
C ILE A 201 -5.67 12.15 10.36
N VAL A 202 -4.50 11.91 9.76
CA VAL A 202 -3.87 10.58 9.70
C VAL A 202 -3.61 10.04 11.12
N LEU A 203 -3.02 10.87 11.99
CA LEU A 203 -2.79 10.50 13.39
C LEU A 203 -4.09 10.19 14.13
N ALA A 204 -5.14 10.98 13.92
CA ALA A 204 -6.45 10.74 14.52
C ALA A 204 -7.06 9.39 14.07
N VAL A 205 -6.99 9.08 12.78
CA VAL A 205 -7.44 7.78 12.23
C VAL A 205 -6.64 6.62 12.80
N TRP A 206 -5.32 6.78 12.96
CA TRP A 206 -4.47 5.76 13.57
C TRP A 206 -4.81 5.50 15.04
N ILE A 207 -4.98 6.57 15.84
CA ILE A 207 -5.41 6.47 17.23
C ILE A 207 -6.76 5.78 17.32
N PHE A 208 -7.71 6.17 16.46
CA PHE A 208 -9.01 5.52 16.36
C PHE A 208 -8.86 4.02 16.07
N ASN A 209 -8.12 3.61 15.03
CA ASN A 209 -7.95 2.20 14.66
C ASN A 209 -7.30 1.38 15.80
N LEU A 210 -6.29 1.94 16.46
CA LEU A 210 -5.62 1.30 17.61
C LEU A 210 -6.59 1.10 18.78
N ALA A 211 -7.31 2.16 19.16
CA ALA A 211 -8.26 2.14 20.27
C ALA A 211 -9.46 1.23 19.97
N PHE A 212 -10.08 1.41 18.81
CA PHE A 212 -11.23 0.62 18.35
C PHE A 212 -10.88 -0.86 18.26
N SER A 213 -9.76 -1.22 17.62
CA SER A 213 -9.35 -2.63 17.51
C SER A 213 -9.07 -3.26 18.87
N ALA A 214 -8.39 -2.53 19.77
CA ALA A 214 -8.08 -3.02 21.10
C ALA A 214 -9.34 -3.18 21.98
N LEU A 215 -10.31 -2.29 21.82
CA LEU A 215 -11.56 -2.31 22.58
C LEU A 215 -12.50 -3.39 22.05
N TRP A 216 -12.72 -3.44 20.74
CA TRP A 216 -13.57 -4.44 20.08
C TRP A 216 -13.14 -5.87 20.38
N LEU A 217 -11.84 -6.15 20.26
CA LEU A 217 -11.30 -7.49 20.49
C LEU A 217 -11.31 -7.95 21.96
N ARG A 218 -11.74 -7.10 22.90
CA ARG A 218 -12.02 -7.54 24.28
C ARG A 218 -13.30 -8.35 24.37
N TRP A 219 -14.27 -8.10 23.49
CA TRP A 219 -15.57 -8.76 23.51
C TRP A 219 -15.81 -9.67 22.31
N PHE A 220 -15.23 -9.37 21.16
CA PHE A 220 -15.43 -10.13 19.93
C PHE A 220 -14.12 -10.74 19.41
N PRO A 221 -14.11 -12.00 18.93
CA PRO A 221 -12.89 -12.66 18.49
C PRO A 221 -12.35 -12.16 17.13
N TYR A 222 -13.22 -11.54 16.33
CA TYR A 222 -12.92 -11.02 14.99
C TYR A 222 -13.53 -9.64 14.82
N GLY A 223 -12.99 -8.83 13.91
CA GLY A 223 -13.66 -7.62 13.48
C GLY A 223 -14.97 -7.93 12.74
N PRO A 224 -15.91 -6.97 12.70
CA PRO A 224 -17.24 -7.15 12.12
C PRO A 224 -17.17 -7.59 10.65
N PHE A 225 -16.30 -6.98 9.85
CA PHE A 225 -16.17 -7.31 8.43
C PHE A 225 -15.37 -8.59 8.20
N GLU A 226 -14.40 -8.91 9.06
CA GLU A 226 -13.72 -10.21 9.04
C GLU A 226 -14.69 -11.35 9.35
N TRP A 227 -15.57 -11.15 10.32
CA TRP A 227 -16.62 -12.12 10.64
C TRP A 227 -17.55 -12.32 9.46
N LEU A 228 -18.05 -11.24 8.86
CA LEU A 228 -18.93 -11.29 7.68
C LEU A 228 -18.25 -12.01 6.51
N TRP A 229 -16.99 -11.67 6.22
CA TRP A 229 -16.20 -12.30 5.16
C TRP A 229 -16.04 -13.82 5.38
N ARG A 230 -15.77 -14.24 6.62
CA ARG A 230 -15.70 -15.67 6.99
C ARG A 230 -17.05 -16.36 6.79
N GLN A 231 -18.16 -15.73 7.19
CA GLN A 231 -19.48 -16.30 6.93
C GLN A 231 -19.68 -16.52 5.43
N ILE A 232 -19.44 -15.50 4.60
CA ILE A 232 -19.61 -15.61 3.14
C ILE A 232 -18.73 -16.72 2.54
N THR A 233 -17.47 -16.83 2.97
CA THR A 233 -16.53 -17.82 2.42
C THR A 233 -16.91 -19.26 2.82
N TYR A 234 -17.35 -19.48 4.06
CA TYR A 234 -17.67 -20.82 4.56
C TYR A 234 -19.14 -21.22 4.37
N LEU A 235 -20.04 -20.30 4.05
CA LEU A 235 -21.44 -20.63 3.69
C LEU A 235 -21.53 -21.53 2.45
N GLY A 236 -20.51 -21.53 1.58
CA GLY A 236 -20.40 -22.47 0.45
C GLY A 236 -19.75 -23.83 0.77
N ILE A 237 -19.22 -24.03 1.99
CA ILE A 237 -18.55 -25.27 2.44
C ILE A 237 -19.22 -25.78 3.72
N ARG A 238 -20.55 -25.65 3.80
CA ARG A 238 -21.36 -26.47 4.70
C ARG A 238 -21.85 -27.68 3.91
N THR A 239 -20.97 -28.66 3.70
CA THR A 239 -21.44 -30.03 3.42
C THR A 239 -22.17 -30.51 4.66
N VAL A 240 -23.46 -30.76 4.49
CA VAL A 240 -24.32 -31.51 5.41
C VAL A 240 -23.68 -32.85 5.75
#